data_AF-A0A6A5HGH2-F1
#
_entry.id   AF-A0A6A5HGH2-F1
#
_cell.length_a   1.000
_cell.length_b   1.000
_cell.length_c   1.000
_cell.angle_alpha   90.00
_cell.angle_beta   90.00
_cell.angle_gamma   90.00
#
_symmetry.space_group_name_H-M   'P 1'
#
loop_
_entity.id
_entity.type
_entity.pdbx_description
1 polymer ?
#
loop_
_entity_poly.entity_id
_entity_poly.type
_entity_poly.pdbx_seq_one_letter_code
_entity_poly.pdbx_strand_id
1 'polypeptide(L)'
;MWILYLSDLFNIQLYTISLGLDQLNSGDIQEIADLYTPRNEKETGIERMMLFKYNKKFQAEKKLIHSALRRINVTHELEIYLNPSSKFRFDFKNRQSKPMVLHLEYSKVIDINQVIEMDFQSIRLLRSKLKNYNFKLLIEKWRDGWTPKWTRLMIEFNEMLDIDSYIVGAVTEITDYRDRSVIDRNTPIHSYKFQDKQEYSFGTLIKNGYHIVRFDESVATVTVENNRIGWFDIQSNSSLSRFKALGLHPRTFYVSNDI
;
A
#
# COMPACT_ATOMS: atom_id res chain seq x y z
N MET A 1 26.16 18.35 15.14
CA MET A 1 24.74 18.43 14.76
C MET A 1 23.87 17.93 15.91
N TRP A 2 22.91 18.75 16.36
CA TRP A 2 22.10 18.54 17.57
C TRP A 2 21.26 17.25 17.62
N ILE A 3 20.85 16.68 16.49
CA ILE A 3 19.98 15.48 16.45
C ILE A 3 20.67 14.23 17.01
N LEU A 4 21.94 14.00 16.66
CA LEU A 4 22.72 12.91 17.24
C LEU A 4 22.99 13.16 18.73
N TYR A 5 23.29 14.42 19.09
CA TYR A 5 23.43 14.80 20.49
C TYR A 5 22.16 14.53 21.31
N LEU A 6 20.97 14.78 20.77
CA LEU A 6 19.71 14.46 21.44
C LEU A 6 19.47 12.94 21.49
N SER A 7 19.77 12.22 20.42
CA SER A 7 19.70 10.75 20.38
C SER A 7 20.57 10.12 21.47
N ASP A 8 21.81 10.59 21.60
CA ASP A 8 22.77 10.16 22.62
C ASP A 8 22.33 10.60 24.02
N LEU A 9 21.87 11.85 24.18
CA LEU A 9 21.42 12.41 25.46
C LEU A 9 20.23 11.64 26.04
N PHE A 10 19.29 11.24 25.18
CA PHE A 10 18.09 10.50 25.58
C PHE A 10 18.26 8.98 25.46
N ASN A 11 19.37 8.49 24.93
CA ASN A 11 19.58 7.08 24.60
C ASN A 11 18.43 6.50 23.74
N ILE A 12 17.94 7.29 22.78
CA ILE A 12 16.84 6.92 21.89
C ILE A 12 17.40 6.72 20.49
N GLN A 13 17.25 5.50 19.99
CA GLN A 13 17.56 5.20 18.59
C GLN A 13 16.48 5.79 17.66
N LEU A 14 16.94 6.49 16.62
CA LEU A 14 16.08 7.22 15.69
C LEU A 14 15.66 6.32 14.53
N TYR A 15 14.58 5.58 14.70
CA TYR A 15 14.05 4.66 13.68
C TYR A 15 13.16 5.32 12.62
N THR A 16 12.68 6.55 12.89
CA THR A 16 11.75 7.26 12.02
C THR A 16 12.28 8.64 11.68
N ILE A 17 12.21 9.01 10.40
CA ILE A 17 12.51 10.35 9.93
C ILE A 17 11.33 10.95 9.17
N SER A 18 11.07 12.23 9.42
CA SER A 18 10.02 13.00 8.73
C SER A 18 10.67 14.21 8.08
N LEU A 19 10.61 14.30 6.76
CA LEU A 19 11.29 15.31 5.95
C LEU A 19 10.29 16.23 5.24
N GLY A 20 10.25 17.48 5.67
CA GLY A 20 9.54 18.56 4.97
C GLY A 20 10.40 19.08 3.81
N LEU A 21 10.16 18.57 2.60
CA LEU A 21 11.02 18.86 1.45
C LEU A 21 10.99 20.33 1.00
N ASP A 22 10.01 21.11 1.41
CA ASP A 22 9.93 22.55 1.14
C ASP A 22 10.87 23.39 2.02
N GLN A 23 11.55 22.77 2.99
CA GLN A 23 12.52 23.39 3.90
C GLN A 23 13.94 22.86 3.70
N LEU A 24 14.15 21.98 2.72
CA LEU A 24 15.41 21.27 2.53
C LEU A 24 15.95 21.48 1.11
N ASN A 25 17.26 21.63 1.01
CA ASN A 25 18.00 21.56 -0.25
C ASN A 25 18.68 20.18 -0.42
N SER A 26 19.34 19.94 -1.55
CA SER A 26 20.00 18.66 -1.83
C SER A 26 21.19 18.36 -0.91
N GLY A 27 21.87 19.39 -0.41
CA GLY A 27 22.95 19.28 0.57
C GLY A 27 22.43 18.81 1.93
N ASP A 28 21.31 19.37 2.40
CA ASP A 28 20.68 18.95 3.66
C ASP A 28 20.27 17.47 3.60
N ILE A 29 19.70 17.03 2.46
CA ILE A 29 19.36 15.61 2.24
C ILE A 29 20.61 14.72 2.27
N GLN A 30 21.72 15.21 1.71
CA GLN A 30 22.98 14.47 1.73
C GLN A 30 23.51 14.34 3.15
N GLU A 31 23.53 15.42 3.92
CA GLU A 31 23.97 15.40 5.32
C GLU A 31 23.12 14.40 6.11
N ILE A 32 21.79 14.46 5.99
CA ILE A 32 20.86 13.51 6.60
C ILE A 32 21.17 12.07 6.17
N ALA A 33 21.36 11.81 4.87
CA ALA A 33 21.69 10.47 4.41
C ALA A 33 23.01 9.95 5.03
N ASP A 34 24.04 10.78 5.11
CA ASP A 34 25.34 10.42 5.68
C ASP A 34 25.27 10.12 7.18
N LEU A 35 24.37 10.79 7.89
CA LEU A 35 24.14 10.58 9.32
C LEU A 35 23.49 9.24 9.64
N TYR A 36 22.59 8.80 8.77
CA TYR A 36 21.81 7.57 8.97
C TYR A 36 22.30 6.41 8.10
N THR A 37 23.43 6.57 7.42
CA THR A 37 24.09 5.46 6.72
C THR A 37 24.76 4.58 7.76
N PRO A 38 24.36 3.30 7.91
CA PRO A 38 24.95 2.40 8.88
C PRO A 38 26.46 2.27 8.66
N ARG A 39 27.26 2.47 9.71
CA ARG A 39 28.73 2.34 9.68
C ARG A 39 29.19 0.91 9.97
N ASN A 40 28.30 0.08 10.52
CA ASN A 40 28.56 -1.32 10.86
C ASN A 40 27.24 -2.12 10.87
N GLU A 41 27.35 -3.45 10.91
CA GLU A 41 26.19 -4.36 10.85
C GLU A 41 25.23 -4.27 12.06
N LYS A 42 25.64 -3.61 13.14
CA LYS A 42 24.82 -3.44 14.36
C LYS A 42 23.96 -2.18 14.32
N GLU A 43 24.28 -1.22 13.47
CA GLU A 43 23.48 -0.01 13.29
C GLU A 43 22.28 -0.33 12.39
N THR A 44 21.07 -0.22 12.94
CA THR A 44 19.86 -0.37 12.12
C THR A 44 19.65 0.91 11.31
N GLY A 45 19.39 0.75 10.01
CA GLY A 45 19.00 1.87 9.16
C GLY A 45 17.65 2.47 9.58
N ILE A 46 17.26 3.55 8.92
CA ILE A 46 15.95 4.16 9.14
C ILE A 46 14.85 3.13 8.83
N GLU A 47 14.00 2.82 9.80
CA GLU A 47 12.88 1.92 9.59
C GLU A 47 11.79 2.62 8.79
N ARG A 48 11.48 3.87 9.14
CA ARG A 48 10.38 4.63 8.55
C ARG A 48 10.78 6.00 8.05
N MET A 49 10.37 6.34 6.84
CA MET A 49 10.56 7.66 6.28
C MET A 49 9.24 8.25 5.79
N MET A 50 8.96 9.47 6.23
CA MET A 50 7.87 10.29 5.73
C MET A 50 8.42 11.47 4.92
N LEU A 51 7.98 11.62 3.67
CA LEU A 51 8.26 12.79 2.85
C LEU A 51 6.99 13.63 2.73
N PHE A 52 7.06 14.91 3.09
CA PHE A 52 5.91 15.80 3.07
C PHE A 52 6.32 17.23 2.75
N LYS A 53 5.34 18.15 2.73
CA LYS A 53 5.56 19.58 2.57
C LYS A 53 4.69 20.36 3.55
N TYR A 54 5.21 21.44 4.11
CA TYR A 54 4.42 22.36 4.94
C TYR A 54 3.66 23.37 4.05
N ASN A 55 4.36 23.95 3.08
CA ASN A 55 3.78 24.92 2.17
C ASN A 55 2.91 24.22 1.10
N LYS A 56 1.59 24.46 1.15
CA LYS A 56 0.63 23.91 0.17
C LYS A 56 0.96 24.30 -1.28
N LYS A 57 1.54 25.49 -1.50
CA LYS A 57 1.92 26.00 -2.83
C LYS A 57 3.24 25.41 -3.35
N PHE A 58 4.02 24.76 -2.49
CA PHE A 58 5.29 24.17 -2.91
C PHE A 58 5.06 23.02 -3.90
N GLN A 59 5.79 23.07 -5.00
CA GLN A 59 5.86 22.00 -5.98
C GLN A 59 7.23 21.35 -5.84
N ALA A 60 7.25 20.15 -5.27
CA ALA A 60 8.50 19.45 -5.00
C ALA A 60 9.27 19.20 -6.31
N GLU A 61 10.50 19.70 -6.35
CA GLU A 61 11.38 19.47 -7.49
C GLU A 61 11.66 17.98 -7.65
N LYS A 62 11.57 17.48 -8.87
CA LYS A 62 11.83 16.07 -9.21
C LYS A 62 13.18 15.59 -8.65
N LYS A 63 14.22 16.42 -8.77
CA LYS A 63 15.58 16.11 -8.30
C LYS A 63 15.64 15.92 -6.79
N LEU A 64 14.90 16.73 -6.02
CA LEU A 64 14.92 16.67 -4.57
C LEU A 64 14.25 15.40 -4.04
N ILE A 65 13.08 15.04 -4.59
CA ILE A 65 12.39 13.77 -4.28
C ILE A 65 13.31 12.59 -4.62
N HIS A 66 13.89 12.57 -5.82
CA HIS A 66 14.80 11.50 -6.22
C HIS A 66 16.06 11.43 -5.35
N SER A 67 16.58 12.57 -4.88
CA SER A 67 17.71 12.61 -3.96
C SER A 67 17.36 11.91 -2.63
N ALA A 68 16.23 12.28 -2.01
CA ALA A 68 15.78 11.66 -0.76
C ALA A 68 15.55 10.15 -0.92
N LEU A 69 14.82 9.74 -1.96
CA LEU A 69 14.48 8.33 -2.18
C LEU A 69 15.68 7.44 -2.51
N ARG A 70 16.75 7.99 -3.09
CA ARG A 70 17.96 7.23 -3.46
C ARG A 70 18.99 7.15 -2.35
N ARG A 71 19.17 8.24 -1.61
CA ARG A 71 20.26 8.37 -0.62
C ARG A 71 19.87 7.84 0.75
N ILE A 72 18.59 7.91 1.12
CA ILE A 72 18.12 7.50 2.44
C ILE A 72 17.66 6.04 2.38
N ASN A 73 18.33 5.18 3.14
CA ASN A 73 18.02 3.76 3.23
C ASN A 73 16.88 3.51 4.22
N VAL A 74 15.76 3.01 3.71
CA VAL A 74 14.54 2.76 4.48
C VAL A 74 14.22 1.28 4.45
N THR A 75 14.13 0.65 5.62
CA THR A 75 14.00 -0.81 5.74
C THR A 75 12.55 -1.29 5.88
N HIS A 76 11.65 -0.48 6.45
CA HIS A 76 10.29 -0.92 6.77
C HIS A 76 9.21 -0.16 6.01
N GLU A 77 9.02 1.14 6.26
CA GLU A 77 7.88 1.90 5.74
C GLU A 77 8.29 3.21 5.08
N LEU A 78 7.81 3.43 3.86
CA LEU A 78 7.98 4.66 3.12
C LEU A 78 6.64 5.32 2.87
N GLU A 79 6.49 6.54 3.40
CA GLU A 79 5.30 7.35 3.23
C GLU A 79 5.61 8.63 2.46
N ILE A 80 4.81 8.94 1.45
CA ILE A 80 5.00 10.11 0.60
C ILE A 80 3.69 10.89 0.50
N TYR A 81 3.67 12.04 1.18
CA TYR A 81 2.57 13.01 1.24
C TYR A 81 2.79 14.18 0.26
N LEU A 82 3.42 13.89 -0.87
CA LEU A 82 3.71 14.86 -1.92
C LEU A 82 2.79 14.61 -3.12
N ASN A 83 2.33 15.69 -3.75
CA ASN A 83 1.59 15.65 -5.00
C ASN A 83 2.53 16.07 -6.15
N PRO A 84 3.31 15.14 -6.73
CA PRO A 84 4.27 15.49 -7.78
C PRO A 84 3.55 15.84 -9.09
N SER A 85 4.24 16.56 -9.97
CA SER A 85 3.71 16.88 -11.30
C SER A 85 3.38 15.62 -12.11
N SER A 86 2.46 15.70 -13.07
CA SER A 86 2.05 14.59 -13.93
C SER A 86 3.19 13.97 -14.77
N LYS A 87 4.29 14.70 -14.97
CA LYS A 87 5.50 14.23 -15.67
C LYS A 87 6.47 13.47 -14.76
N PHE A 88 6.25 13.48 -13.44
CA PHE A 88 7.08 12.76 -12.50
C PHE A 88 6.87 11.24 -12.61
N ARG A 89 7.94 10.48 -12.42
CA ARG A 89 7.92 9.02 -12.38
C ARG A 89 8.75 8.55 -11.20
N PHE A 90 8.16 7.67 -10.39
CA PHE A 90 8.89 6.97 -9.35
C PHE A 90 9.74 5.87 -9.99
N ASP A 91 10.99 5.78 -9.53
CA ASP A 91 11.89 4.68 -9.83
C ASP A 91 12.09 3.87 -8.54
N PHE A 92 11.20 2.90 -8.33
CA PHE A 92 11.30 2.01 -7.18
C PHE A 92 12.24 0.82 -7.42
N LYS A 93 12.63 0.56 -8.68
CA LYS A 93 13.46 -0.60 -9.04
C LYS A 93 14.92 -0.39 -8.65
N ASN A 94 15.45 0.82 -8.85
CA ASN A 94 16.88 1.12 -8.64
C ASN A 94 17.19 1.68 -7.24
N ARG A 95 16.50 1.20 -6.21
CA ARG A 95 16.74 1.64 -4.83
C ARG A 95 17.77 0.75 -4.15
N GLN A 96 18.62 1.35 -3.33
CA GLN A 96 19.55 0.61 -2.48
C GLN A 96 18.81 -0.20 -1.40
N SER A 97 17.68 0.33 -0.90
CA SER A 97 16.83 -0.32 0.09
C SER A 97 15.46 -0.67 -0.49
N LYS A 98 14.88 -1.78 0.00
CA LYS A 98 13.54 -2.28 -0.36
C LYS A 98 12.63 -2.27 0.87
N PRO A 99 11.93 -1.16 1.16
CA PRO A 99 11.00 -1.13 2.27
C PRO A 99 9.88 -2.15 2.07
N MET A 100 9.34 -2.67 3.16
CA MET A 100 8.21 -3.60 3.13
C MET A 100 6.90 -2.91 2.74
N VAL A 101 6.73 -1.65 3.13
CA VAL A 101 5.48 -0.89 2.98
C VAL A 101 5.72 0.38 2.17
N LEU A 102 4.85 0.61 1.18
CA LEU A 102 4.74 1.86 0.44
C LEU A 102 3.39 2.51 0.68
N HIS A 103 3.40 3.79 1.07
CA HIS A 103 2.21 4.62 1.19
C HIS A 103 2.38 5.90 0.36
N LEU A 104 1.49 6.11 -0.61
CA LEU A 104 1.43 7.32 -1.42
C LEU A 104 0.08 8.03 -1.20
N GLU A 105 0.10 9.22 -0.61
CA GLU A 105 -1.11 10.04 -0.37
C GLU A 105 -1.73 10.55 -1.69
N TYR A 106 -0.86 10.81 -2.69
CA TYR A 106 -1.23 11.27 -4.02
C TYR A 106 -0.57 10.39 -5.08
N SER A 107 -1.32 9.39 -5.57
CA SER A 107 -0.80 8.36 -6.48
C SER A 107 -1.16 8.58 -7.96
N LYS A 108 -1.60 9.78 -8.36
CA LYS A 108 -2.00 10.11 -9.76
C LYS A 108 -0.91 9.82 -10.81
N VAL A 109 0.36 9.78 -10.40
CA VAL A 109 1.49 9.48 -11.29
C VAL A 109 1.72 7.97 -11.51
N ILE A 110 1.13 7.11 -10.69
CA ILE A 110 1.25 5.66 -10.78
C ILE A 110 0.27 5.13 -11.84
N ASP A 111 0.77 4.29 -12.74
CA ASP A 111 -0.05 3.52 -13.67
C ASP A 111 -0.16 2.05 -13.25
N ILE A 112 -1.07 1.32 -13.89
CA ILE A 112 -1.36 -0.07 -13.55
C ILE A 112 -0.18 -1.01 -13.78
N ASN A 113 0.66 -0.74 -14.79
CA ASN A 113 1.84 -1.55 -15.07
C ASN A 113 2.86 -1.40 -13.94
N GLN A 114 3.06 -0.19 -13.42
CA GLN A 114 3.86 0.01 -12.21
C GLN A 114 3.30 -0.78 -11.02
N VAL A 115 1.99 -0.78 -10.78
CA VAL A 115 1.39 -1.55 -9.68
C VAL A 115 1.65 -3.05 -9.81
N ILE A 116 1.57 -3.59 -11.03
CA ILE A 116 1.85 -5.01 -11.31
C ILE A 116 3.32 -5.36 -11.03
N GLU A 117 4.24 -4.43 -11.29
CA GLU A 117 5.68 -4.64 -11.17
C GLU A 117 6.26 -4.31 -9.78
N MET A 118 5.51 -3.59 -8.94
CA MET A 118 5.97 -3.13 -7.63
C MET A 118 6.38 -4.29 -6.72
N ASP A 119 7.55 -4.14 -6.10
CA ASP A 119 8.19 -5.13 -5.23
C ASP A 119 8.19 -4.64 -3.78
N PHE A 120 6.99 -4.44 -3.23
CA PHE A 120 6.72 -4.10 -1.83
C PHE A 120 5.81 -5.16 -1.25
N GLN A 121 5.86 -5.46 0.05
CA GLN A 121 4.91 -6.41 0.62
C GLN A 121 3.49 -5.82 0.69
N SER A 122 3.38 -4.54 1.05
CA SER A 122 2.11 -3.82 1.20
C SER A 122 2.17 -2.46 0.51
N ILE A 123 1.15 -2.15 -0.30
CA ILE A 123 1.07 -0.91 -1.07
C ILE A 123 -0.25 -0.20 -0.76
N ARG A 124 -0.19 1.11 -0.50
CA ARG A 124 -1.35 1.99 -0.32
C ARG A 124 -1.26 3.16 -1.29
N LEU A 125 -2.23 3.24 -2.20
CA LEU A 125 -2.31 4.27 -3.24
C LEU A 125 -3.57 5.11 -3.03
N LEU A 126 -3.40 6.31 -2.50
CA LEU A 126 -4.52 7.23 -2.27
C LEU A 126 -4.65 8.24 -3.41
N ARG A 127 -5.86 8.79 -3.58
CA ARG A 127 -6.24 9.75 -4.63
C ARG A 127 -5.66 9.37 -6.00
N SER A 128 -5.91 8.13 -6.40
CA SER A 128 -5.33 7.57 -7.62
C SER A 128 -6.01 8.13 -8.89
N LYS A 129 -5.36 7.92 -10.04
CA LYS A 129 -6.02 8.04 -11.35
C LYS A 129 -6.54 6.69 -11.87
N LEU A 130 -6.25 5.61 -11.14
CA LEU A 130 -6.74 4.27 -11.48
C LEU A 130 -8.27 4.25 -11.43
N LYS A 131 -8.81 3.31 -12.21
CA LYS A 131 -10.22 3.16 -12.56
C LYS A 131 -10.67 1.72 -12.36
N ASN A 132 -11.98 1.48 -12.33
CA ASN A 132 -12.68 0.21 -12.27
C ASN A 132 -12.07 -0.84 -13.20
N TYR A 133 -11.82 -0.50 -14.47
CA TYR A 133 -11.20 -1.43 -15.40
C TYR A 133 -9.78 -1.86 -14.98
N ASN A 134 -9.03 -1.02 -14.25
CA ASN A 134 -7.71 -1.39 -13.73
C ASN A 134 -7.84 -2.37 -12.56
N PHE A 135 -8.85 -2.21 -11.70
CA PHE A 135 -9.08 -3.14 -10.60
C PHE A 135 -9.59 -4.49 -11.11
N LYS A 136 -10.53 -4.47 -12.06
CA LYS A 136 -10.97 -5.64 -12.80
C LYS A 136 -9.80 -6.38 -13.47
N LEU A 137 -8.89 -5.66 -14.12
CA LEU A 137 -7.70 -6.25 -14.73
C LEU A 137 -6.83 -7.02 -13.71
N LEU A 138 -6.67 -6.53 -12.48
CA LEU A 138 -5.91 -7.24 -11.43
C LEU A 138 -6.61 -8.54 -11.04
N ILE A 139 -7.93 -8.53 -10.94
CA ILE A 139 -8.74 -9.71 -10.63
C ILE A 139 -8.64 -10.75 -11.76
N GLU A 140 -8.79 -10.32 -13.01
CA GLU A 140 -8.67 -11.18 -14.18
C GLU A 140 -7.27 -11.81 -14.25
N LYS A 141 -6.21 -11.00 -14.10
CA LYS A 141 -4.84 -11.50 -14.05
C LYS A 141 -4.64 -12.55 -12.97
N TRP A 142 -5.12 -12.28 -11.75
CA TRP A 142 -5.02 -13.24 -10.66
C TRP A 142 -5.66 -14.58 -11.04
N ARG A 143 -6.89 -14.54 -11.56
CA ARG A 143 -7.62 -15.74 -12.00
C ARG A 143 -6.89 -16.52 -13.09
N ASP A 144 -6.21 -15.82 -13.99
CA ASP A 144 -5.40 -16.39 -15.07
C ASP A 144 -4.03 -16.92 -14.59
N GLY A 145 -3.78 -16.93 -13.27
CA GLY A 145 -2.59 -17.50 -12.66
C GLY A 145 -1.44 -16.52 -12.39
N TRP A 146 -1.62 -15.22 -12.70
CA TRP A 146 -0.63 -14.22 -12.31
C TRP A 146 -0.58 -14.07 -10.79
N THR A 147 0.64 -14.00 -10.24
CA THR A 147 0.87 -13.79 -8.81
C THR A 147 1.68 -12.51 -8.62
N PRO A 148 1.18 -11.50 -7.89
CA PRO A 148 1.92 -10.28 -7.62
C PRO A 148 3.11 -10.54 -6.66
N LYS A 149 4.10 -9.64 -6.69
CA LYS A 149 5.19 -9.63 -5.69
C LYS A 149 4.73 -9.07 -4.34
N TRP A 150 3.72 -8.22 -4.37
CA TRP A 150 3.05 -7.72 -3.17
C TRP A 150 2.02 -8.71 -2.65
N THR A 151 1.74 -8.64 -1.35
CA THR A 151 0.71 -9.45 -0.69
C THR A 151 -0.53 -8.64 -0.34
N ARG A 152 -0.42 -7.31 -0.38
CA ARG A 152 -1.51 -6.39 -0.05
C ARG A 152 -1.44 -5.14 -0.89
N LEU A 153 -2.56 -4.78 -1.49
CA LEU A 153 -2.76 -3.57 -2.25
C LEU A 153 -4.05 -2.88 -1.80
N MET A 154 -3.95 -1.60 -1.49
CA MET A 154 -5.08 -0.70 -1.28
C MET A 154 -5.04 0.39 -2.35
N ILE A 155 -6.15 0.65 -3.00
CA ILE A 155 -6.31 1.76 -3.94
C ILE A 155 -7.57 2.57 -3.58
N GLU A 156 -7.43 3.87 -3.47
CA GLU A 156 -8.55 4.82 -3.45
C GLU A 156 -8.81 5.34 -4.87
N PHE A 157 -10.00 5.04 -5.38
CA PHE A 157 -10.47 5.40 -6.70
C PHE A 157 -11.30 6.69 -6.66
N ASN A 158 -11.30 7.44 -7.77
CA ASN A 158 -12.16 8.63 -7.90
C ASN A 158 -13.59 8.29 -8.36
N GLU A 159 -13.84 7.02 -8.70
CA GLU A 159 -15.14 6.52 -9.13
C GLU A 159 -15.62 5.42 -8.17
N MET A 160 -16.94 5.19 -8.17
CA MET A 160 -17.51 4.09 -7.40
C MET A 160 -17.10 2.75 -8.01
N LEU A 161 -16.72 1.81 -7.15
CA LEU A 161 -16.35 0.45 -7.48
C LEU A 161 -17.59 -0.44 -7.48
N ASP A 162 -17.78 -1.19 -8.57
CA ASP A 162 -18.78 -2.25 -8.69
C ASP A 162 -18.08 -3.61 -8.76
N ILE A 163 -17.68 -4.12 -7.59
CA ILE A 163 -16.94 -5.38 -7.49
C ILE A 163 -17.70 -6.57 -8.06
N ASP A 164 -19.02 -6.57 -7.97
CA ASP A 164 -19.88 -7.65 -8.47
C ASP A 164 -19.75 -7.79 -9.99
N SER A 165 -19.62 -6.67 -10.73
CA SER A 165 -19.40 -6.67 -12.19
C SER A 165 -18.02 -7.18 -12.63
N TYR A 166 -17.07 -7.34 -11.70
CA TYR A 166 -15.70 -7.81 -12.00
C TYR A 166 -15.56 -9.32 -11.85
N ILE A 167 -16.48 -9.96 -11.12
CA ILE A 167 -16.44 -11.39 -10.84
C ILE A 167 -17.21 -12.15 -11.92
N VAL A 168 -16.55 -13.13 -12.53
CA VAL A 168 -17.13 -13.99 -13.57
C VAL A 168 -17.29 -15.42 -13.05
N GLY A 169 -18.34 -16.11 -13.48
CA GLY A 169 -18.55 -17.53 -13.16
C GLY A 169 -19.30 -17.77 -11.87
N ALA A 170 -19.14 -18.96 -11.30
CA ALA A 170 -19.91 -19.40 -10.14
C ALA A 170 -19.52 -18.63 -8.86
N VAL A 171 -20.54 -18.26 -8.09
CA VAL A 171 -20.41 -17.53 -6.83
C VAL A 171 -21.20 -18.26 -5.75
N THR A 172 -20.56 -18.50 -4.61
CA THR A 172 -21.23 -18.98 -3.40
C THR A 172 -21.24 -17.87 -2.35
N GLU A 173 -22.38 -17.61 -1.73
CA GLU A 173 -22.45 -16.67 -0.61
C GLU A 173 -21.99 -17.35 0.68
N ILE A 174 -21.20 -16.64 1.49
CA ILE A 174 -20.71 -17.11 2.78
C ILE A 174 -20.91 -16.04 3.87
N THR A 175 -21.06 -16.50 5.11
CA THR A 175 -21.30 -15.62 6.27
C THR A 175 -20.02 -15.26 7.00
N ASP A 176 -19.22 -16.23 7.44
CA ASP A 176 -17.91 -15.97 8.06
C ASP A 176 -16.82 -15.95 6.99
N TYR A 177 -16.48 -14.75 6.51
CA TYR A 177 -15.41 -14.56 5.53
C TYR A 177 -14.05 -15.06 6.02
N ARG A 178 -13.86 -15.27 7.32
CA ARG A 178 -12.59 -15.77 7.83
C ARG A 178 -12.55 -17.28 7.86
N ASP A 179 -13.68 -17.98 7.79
CA ASP A 179 -13.67 -19.44 7.80
C ASP A 179 -13.12 -19.97 6.49
N ARG A 180 -12.04 -20.75 6.54
CA ARG A 180 -11.43 -21.37 5.35
C ARG A 180 -12.09 -22.67 4.96
N SER A 181 -12.83 -23.30 5.87
CA SER A 181 -13.46 -24.60 5.62
C SER A 181 -14.61 -24.52 4.61
N VAL A 182 -15.15 -23.32 4.41
CA VAL A 182 -16.20 -23.03 3.41
C VAL A 182 -15.71 -23.14 1.97
N ILE A 183 -14.39 -23.17 1.75
CA ILE A 183 -13.81 -23.29 0.42
C ILE A 183 -13.80 -24.75 0.00
N ASP A 184 -14.66 -25.07 -0.96
CA ASP A 184 -14.56 -26.28 -1.74
C ASP A 184 -13.34 -26.22 -2.67
N ARG A 185 -12.40 -27.13 -2.43
CA ARG A 185 -11.16 -27.28 -3.20
C ARG A 185 -11.33 -28.14 -4.44
N ASN A 186 -12.47 -28.82 -4.58
CA ASN A 186 -12.74 -29.69 -5.73
C ASN A 186 -13.28 -28.92 -6.93
N THR A 187 -13.68 -27.66 -6.72
CA THR A 187 -14.19 -26.79 -7.78
C THR A 187 -13.07 -25.83 -8.25
N PRO A 188 -12.53 -26.02 -9.46
CA PRO A 188 -11.47 -25.15 -9.97
C PRO A 188 -12.02 -23.76 -10.28
N ILE A 189 -11.33 -22.72 -9.79
CA ILE A 189 -11.67 -21.30 -9.97
C ILE A 189 -13.09 -20.98 -9.50
N HIS A 190 -13.26 -20.80 -8.18
CA HIS A 190 -14.54 -20.46 -7.56
C HIS A 190 -14.45 -19.17 -6.76
N SER A 191 -15.55 -18.42 -6.71
CA SER A 191 -15.64 -17.17 -5.95
C SER A 191 -16.62 -17.29 -4.80
N TYR A 192 -16.23 -16.81 -3.62
CA TYR A 192 -17.04 -16.83 -2.40
C TYR A 192 -17.35 -15.41 -1.97
N LYS A 193 -18.60 -14.97 -2.13
CA LYS A 193 -19.07 -13.63 -1.80
C LYS A 193 -19.37 -13.52 -0.32
N PHE A 194 -18.94 -12.42 0.29
CA PHE A 194 -19.26 -12.10 1.67
C PHE A 194 -19.54 -10.61 1.85
N GLN A 195 -20.26 -10.31 2.92
CA GLN A 195 -20.35 -8.97 3.47
C GLN A 195 -19.95 -9.04 4.93
N ASP A 196 -19.04 -8.16 5.34
CA ASP A 196 -18.57 -8.06 6.71
C ASP A 196 -18.82 -6.66 7.25
N LYS A 197 -19.43 -6.59 8.42
CA LYS A 197 -19.77 -5.34 9.11
C LYS A 197 -19.03 -5.28 10.42
N GLN A 198 -18.18 -4.26 10.57
CA GLN A 198 -17.37 -4.05 11.75
C GLN A 198 -17.66 -2.67 12.34
N GLU A 199 -17.86 -2.60 13.65
CA GLU A 199 -18.10 -1.34 14.36
C GLU A 199 -16.79 -0.83 14.97
N TYR A 200 -16.43 0.41 14.66
CA TYR A 200 -15.27 1.11 15.23
C TYR A 200 -15.73 2.40 15.93
N SER A 201 -14.91 2.91 16.86
CA SER A 201 -15.18 4.18 17.55
C SER A 201 -15.35 5.38 16.60
N PHE A 202 -14.81 5.28 15.38
CA PHE A 202 -14.84 6.33 14.35
C PHE A 202 -15.93 6.12 13.29
N GLY A 203 -16.72 5.05 13.40
CA GLY A 203 -17.81 4.73 12.48
C GLY A 203 -17.89 3.25 12.12
N THR A 204 -18.94 2.90 11.38
CA THR A 204 -19.17 1.55 10.88
C THR A 204 -18.39 1.31 9.59
N LEU A 205 -17.68 0.19 9.51
CA LEU A 205 -17.04 -0.32 8.32
C LEU A 205 -17.88 -1.44 7.71
N ILE A 206 -18.25 -1.28 6.43
CA ILE A 206 -18.85 -2.35 5.63
C ILE A 206 -17.86 -2.73 4.54
N LYS A 207 -17.48 -4.00 4.51
CA LYS A 207 -16.66 -4.61 3.47
C LYS A 207 -17.54 -5.53 2.64
N ASN A 208 -17.71 -5.20 1.36
CA ASN A 208 -18.29 -6.13 0.38
C ASN A 208 -17.14 -6.80 -0.35
N GLY A 209 -17.12 -8.12 -0.42
CA GLY A 209 -15.93 -8.80 -0.88
C GLY A 209 -16.13 -10.19 -1.43
N TYR A 210 -15.04 -10.69 -2.02
CA TYR A 210 -14.93 -12.02 -2.57
C TYR A 210 -13.62 -12.66 -2.16
N HIS A 211 -13.67 -13.94 -1.77
CA HIS A 211 -12.51 -14.82 -1.90
C HIS A 211 -12.52 -15.44 -3.29
N ILE A 212 -11.44 -15.28 -4.03
CA ILE A 212 -11.27 -15.81 -5.38
C ILE A 212 -10.20 -16.89 -5.30
N VAL A 213 -10.66 -18.13 -5.38
CA VAL A 213 -9.82 -19.33 -5.31
C VAL A 213 -9.36 -19.68 -6.71
N ARG A 214 -8.09 -20.02 -6.88
CA ARG A 214 -7.53 -20.49 -8.16
C ARG A 214 -7.45 -22.01 -8.20
N PHE A 215 -7.07 -22.55 -9.37
CA PHE A 215 -6.81 -23.98 -9.54
C PHE A 215 -5.67 -24.50 -8.65
N ASP A 216 -4.71 -23.65 -8.30
CA ASP A 216 -3.57 -23.99 -7.43
C ASP A 216 -3.88 -23.82 -5.94
N GLU A 217 -5.17 -23.74 -5.60
CA GLU A 217 -5.72 -23.47 -4.26
C GLU A 217 -5.33 -22.12 -3.65
N SER A 218 -4.56 -21.29 -4.35
CA SER A 218 -4.22 -19.96 -3.85
C SER A 218 -5.46 -19.09 -3.81
N VAL A 219 -5.57 -18.26 -2.77
CA VAL A 219 -6.74 -17.41 -2.54
C VAL A 219 -6.34 -15.94 -2.53
N ALA A 220 -7.03 -15.14 -3.34
CA ALA A 220 -7.05 -13.69 -3.18
C ALA A 220 -8.36 -13.28 -2.51
N THR A 221 -8.28 -12.35 -1.57
CA THR A 221 -9.45 -11.65 -1.05
C THR A 221 -9.49 -10.26 -1.64
N VAL A 222 -10.58 -9.94 -2.32
CA VAL A 222 -10.83 -8.59 -2.83
C VAL A 222 -12.01 -7.99 -2.11
N THR A 223 -11.88 -6.74 -1.66
CA THR A 223 -12.98 -6.04 -0.99
C THR A 223 -13.13 -4.61 -1.47
N VAL A 224 -14.35 -4.10 -1.37
CA VAL A 224 -14.68 -2.69 -1.55
C VAL A 224 -15.21 -2.12 -0.25
N GLU A 225 -14.71 -0.95 0.10
CA GLU A 225 -15.10 -0.17 1.26
C GLU A 225 -15.43 1.26 0.83
N ASN A 226 -16.41 1.88 1.50
CA ASN A 226 -16.85 3.26 1.21
C ASN A 226 -17.09 3.49 -0.31
N ASN A 227 -17.48 2.44 -1.03
CA ASN A 227 -17.66 2.37 -2.49
C ASN A 227 -16.46 2.80 -3.35
N ARG A 228 -15.32 3.21 -2.79
CA ARG A 228 -14.19 3.82 -3.53
C ARG A 228 -12.84 3.28 -3.13
N ILE A 229 -12.76 2.47 -2.07
CA ILE A 229 -11.51 1.86 -1.62
C ILE A 229 -11.54 0.40 -2.00
N GLY A 230 -10.66 0.00 -2.90
CA GLY A 230 -10.45 -1.39 -3.27
C GLY A 230 -9.26 -1.97 -2.52
N TRP A 231 -9.45 -3.11 -1.88
CA TRP A 231 -8.37 -3.94 -1.33
C TRP A 231 -8.18 -5.19 -2.16
N PHE A 232 -6.92 -5.59 -2.32
CA PHE A 232 -6.51 -6.85 -2.89
C PHE A 232 -5.49 -7.50 -1.96
N ASP A 233 -5.90 -8.54 -1.24
CA ASP A 233 -5.08 -9.26 -0.27
C ASP A 233 -4.80 -10.68 -0.77
N ILE A 234 -3.51 -11.05 -0.88
CA ILE A 234 -3.11 -12.44 -1.13
C ILE A 234 -3.12 -13.18 0.20
N GLN A 235 -3.94 -14.23 0.30
CA GLN A 235 -4.03 -15.04 1.50
C GLN A 235 -2.92 -16.10 1.48
N SER A 236 -2.24 -16.26 2.61
CA SER A 236 -1.23 -17.32 2.75
C SER A 236 -1.88 -18.70 2.71
N ASN A 237 -1.24 -19.66 2.05
CA ASN A 237 -1.58 -21.07 2.13
C ASN A 237 -1.12 -21.67 3.48
N SER A 238 -1.60 -21.11 4.59
CA SER A 238 -1.37 -21.66 5.93
C SER A 238 -2.34 -22.79 6.26
N SER A 239 -1.90 -23.75 7.08
CA SER A 239 -2.76 -24.77 7.69
C SER A 239 -3.76 -24.22 8.71
N LEU A 240 -3.69 -22.91 9.01
CA LEU A 240 -4.66 -22.24 9.87
C LEU A 240 -6.06 -22.36 9.30
N SER A 241 -7.03 -22.56 10.18
CA SER A 241 -8.45 -22.64 9.85
C SER A 241 -9.07 -21.30 9.45
N ARG A 242 -8.35 -20.19 9.64
CA ARG A 242 -8.88 -18.84 9.38
C ARG A 242 -8.04 -18.03 8.40
N PHE A 243 -8.72 -17.27 7.53
CA PHE A 243 -8.09 -16.23 6.73
C PHE A 243 -7.52 -15.09 7.59
N LYS A 244 -6.47 -14.47 7.05
CA LYS A 244 -5.84 -13.30 7.66
C LYS A 244 -6.87 -12.18 7.71
N ALA A 245 -6.87 -11.43 8.81
CA ALA A 245 -7.69 -10.24 8.91
C ALA A 245 -7.37 -9.26 7.76
N LEU A 246 -8.43 -8.68 7.21
CA LEU A 246 -8.33 -7.73 6.11
C LEU A 246 -7.70 -6.43 6.60
N GLY A 247 -7.11 -5.69 5.67
CA GLY A 247 -6.54 -4.37 5.98
C GLY A 247 -7.60 -3.41 6.53
N LEU A 248 -7.14 -2.42 7.29
CA LEU A 248 -7.93 -1.25 7.69
C LEU A 248 -7.10 -0.01 7.37
N HIS A 249 -7.75 1.04 6.89
CA HIS A 249 -7.10 2.32 6.69
C HIS A 249 -8.03 3.46 7.15
N PRO A 250 -7.50 4.52 7.79
CA PRO A 250 -8.34 5.63 8.25
C PRO A 250 -9.20 6.26 7.15
N ARG A 251 -8.68 6.32 5.91
CA ARG A 251 -9.42 6.83 4.74
C ARG A 251 -10.77 6.13 4.50
N THR A 252 -10.93 4.91 4.98
CA THR A 252 -12.20 4.21 4.87
C THR A 252 -13.35 4.89 5.59
N PHE A 253 -13.06 5.64 6.65
CA PHE A 253 -14.06 6.36 7.43
C PHE A 253 -14.26 7.81 6.98
N TYR A 254 -13.41 8.34 6.09
CA TYR A 254 -13.49 9.72 5.63
C TYR A 254 -14.07 9.78 4.21
N VAL A 255 -15.23 10.41 4.05
CA VAL A 255 -15.72 10.81 2.73
C VAL A 255 -14.91 12.03 2.30
N SER A 256 -14.06 11.89 1.28
CA SER A 256 -13.32 13.03 0.74
C SER A 256 -14.29 13.93 -0.04
N ASN A 257 -14.65 15.07 0.57
CA ASN A 257 -15.44 16.11 -0.09
C ASN A 257 -14.62 16.98 -1.05
N ASP A 258 -13.30 16.77 -1.13
CA ASP A 258 -12.42 17.51 -2.03
C ASP A 258 -11.72 16.54 -3.00
N ILE A 259 -11.98 16.70 -4.29
CA ILE A 259 -11.25 16.11 -5.44
C ILE A 259 -10.53 17.24 -6.18
#